data_AF-A0A4V1UDP8-F1
#
_entry.id   AF-A0A4V1UDP8-F1
#
_cell.length_a   1.000
_cell.length_b   1.000
_cell.length_c   1.000
_cell.angle_alpha   90.00
_cell.angle_beta   90.00
_cell.angle_gamma   90.00
#
_symmetry.space_group_name_H-M   'P 1'
#
loop_
_entity.id
_entity.type
_entity.pdbx_description
1 polymer ?
#
loop_
_entity_poly.entity_id
_entity_poly.type
_entity_poly.pdbx_seq_one_letter_code
_entity_poly.pdbx_strand_id
1 'polypeptide(L)'
;MPSTPAFVTAIPGTGECDPAMDGASPQIIKARLGPGLMLWGVQCSSGAYNVGYLFFTSDERGGNKRPVAFPYAPGSSQPQTLFVTNPDFDADTLTLSSFEKARGIGDCGALLSWAWTGQRFALISQDQMSECNGVGTEHWPSLYRATPDQAVSR
;
A
#
# COMPACT_ATOMS: atom_id res chain seq x y z
N MET A 1 12.10 -16.53 4.98
CA MET A 1 10.80 -15.85 5.18
C MET A 1 9.81 -16.87 5.75
N PRO A 2 8.93 -16.52 6.73
CA PRO A 2 7.98 -17.48 7.31
C PRO A 2 6.96 -18.01 6.26
N SER A 3 6.13 -19.02 6.59
CA SER A 3 4.98 -19.37 5.74
C SER A 3 3.89 -18.29 5.83
N THR A 4 2.91 -18.33 4.92
CA THR A 4 1.72 -17.46 4.94
C THR A 4 0.73 -17.91 6.02
N PRO A 5 0.34 -17.07 7.00
CA PRO A 5 -0.62 -17.41 8.03
C PRO A 5 -2.03 -17.63 7.51
N ALA A 6 -2.82 -18.42 8.24
CA ALA A 6 -4.22 -18.72 7.90
C ALA A 6 -5.10 -17.46 7.79
N PHE A 7 -4.82 -16.40 8.55
CA PHE A 7 -5.61 -15.16 8.44
C PHE A 7 -5.42 -14.48 7.07
N VAL A 8 -4.22 -14.56 6.49
CA VAL A 8 -3.90 -13.99 5.18
C VAL A 8 -4.66 -14.74 4.09
N THR A 9 -4.72 -16.07 4.21
CA THR A 9 -5.42 -16.92 3.24
C THR A 9 -6.94 -16.82 3.35
N ALA A 10 -7.46 -16.38 4.49
CA ALA A 10 -8.90 -16.30 4.78
C ALA A 10 -9.53 -14.93 4.45
N ILE A 11 -8.72 -13.90 4.13
CA ILE A 11 -9.20 -12.56 3.78
C ILE A 11 -9.90 -12.51 2.41
N PRO A 12 -9.35 -13.13 1.33
CA PRO A 12 -10.00 -13.16 0.03
C PRO A 12 -11.37 -13.85 0.07
N GLY A 13 -12.35 -13.33 -0.67
CA GLY A 13 -13.71 -13.86 -0.76
C GLY A 13 -14.62 -13.45 0.41
N THR A 14 -14.19 -12.48 1.22
CA THR A 14 -15.04 -11.82 2.21
C THR A 14 -15.72 -10.61 1.57
N GLY A 15 -16.90 -10.19 2.04
CA GLY A 15 -17.65 -9.07 1.44
C GLY A 15 -16.89 -7.73 1.40
N GLU A 16 -15.78 -7.60 2.13
CA GLU A 16 -14.89 -6.44 2.15
C GLU A 16 -13.64 -6.61 1.25
N CYS A 17 -13.38 -7.82 0.75
CA CYS A 17 -12.21 -8.19 -0.02
C CYS A 17 -12.56 -9.35 -0.97
N ASP A 18 -13.04 -9.01 -2.15
CA ASP A 18 -13.37 -9.97 -3.22
C ASP A 18 -12.54 -9.63 -4.46
N PRO A 19 -11.35 -10.24 -4.61
CA PRO A 19 -10.58 -10.08 -5.82
C PRO A 19 -11.33 -10.83 -6.92
N ALA A 20 -12.18 -10.13 -7.68
CA ALA A 20 -12.84 -10.65 -8.87
C ALA A 20 -11.78 -11.15 -9.85
N MET A 21 -11.39 -12.42 -9.71
CA MET A 21 -10.29 -13.05 -10.39
C MET A 21 -10.80 -14.40 -10.90
N ASP A 22 -10.87 -14.54 -12.22
CA ASP A 22 -11.27 -15.78 -12.90
C ASP A 22 -10.23 -16.89 -12.62
N GLY A 23 -10.39 -17.59 -11.48
CA GLY A 23 -9.59 -18.76 -11.12
C GLY A 23 -8.14 -18.48 -10.70
N ALA A 24 -7.69 -17.23 -10.67
CA ALA A 24 -6.34 -16.86 -10.24
C ALA A 24 -6.24 -16.68 -8.71
N SER A 25 -5.15 -17.17 -8.12
CA SER A 25 -4.87 -16.92 -6.69
C SER A 25 -4.53 -15.45 -6.44
N PRO A 26 -5.05 -14.85 -5.35
CA PRO A 26 -4.75 -13.47 -5.01
C PRO A 26 -3.25 -13.31 -4.74
N GLN A 27 -2.67 -12.22 -5.25
CA GLN A 27 -1.28 -11.90 -4.99
C GLN A 27 -1.10 -11.47 -3.52
N ILE A 28 -0.02 -11.95 -2.90
CA ILE A 28 0.32 -11.65 -1.51
C ILE A 28 1.67 -10.94 -1.47
N ILE A 29 1.68 -9.74 -0.91
CA ILE A 29 2.91 -9.07 -0.49
C ILE A 29 3.28 -9.59 0.89
N LYS A 30 4.54 -9.95 1.07
CA LYS A 30 5.06 -10.44 2.35
C LYS A 30 6.45 -9.86 2.57
N ALA A 31 6.60 -9.09 3.63
CA ALA A 31 7.87 -8.47 3.98
C ALA A 31 8.12 -8.50 5.50
N ARG A 32 9.39 -8.38 5.89
CA ARG A 32 9.78 -8.20 7.29
C ARG A 32 9.94 -6.71 7.55
N LEU A 33 9.29 -6.19 8.59
CA LEU A 33 9.42 -4.78 9.01
C LEU A 33 10.42 -4.59 10.16
N GLY A 34 10.78 -5.68 10.84
CA GLY A 34 11.74 -5.70 11.94
C GLY A 34 11.84 -7.08 12.57
N PRO A 35 12.62 -7.23 13.65
CA PRO A 35 12.70 -8.47 14.41
C PRO A 35 11.31 -8.93 14.87
N GLY A 36 10.89 -10.11 14.42
CA GLY A 36 9.59 -10.69 14.78
C GLY A 36 8.35 -10.00 14.19
N LEU A 37 8.48 -8.97 13.36
CA LEU A 37 7.36 -8.22 12.78
C LEU A 37 7.28 -8.41 11.26
N MET A 38 6.13 -8.87 10.80
CA MET A 38 5.82 -9.12 9.39
C MET A 38 4.77 -8.13 8.87
N LEU A 39 4.92 -7.71 7.61
CA LEU A 39 3.91 -7.05 6.79
C LEU A 39 3.30 -8.07 5.82
N TRP A 40 1.99 -7.96 5.63
CA TRP A 40 1.20 -8.72 4.69
C TRP A 40 0.31 -7.79 3.89
N GLY A 41 0.45 -7.79 2.56
CA GLY A 41 -0.51 -7.17 1.66
C GLY A 41 -1.33 -8.26 0.97
N VAL A 42 -2.64 -8.15 0.98
CA VAL A 42 -3.56 -9.12 0.38
C VAL A 42 -4.33 -8.44 -0.72
N GLN A 43 -4.20 -8.95 -1.95
CA GLN A 43 -4.99 -8.46 -3.07
C GLN A 43 -6.48 -8.68 -2.79
N CYS A 44 -7.26 -7.60 -2.87
CA CYS A 44 -8.67 -7.54 -2.51
C CYS A 44 -9.58 -7.02 -3.62
N SER A 45 -9.04 -6.37 -4.65
CA SER A 45 -9.80 -6.05 -5.85
C SER A 45 -8.91 -6.13 -7.08
N SER A 46 -9.55 -6.27 -8.24
CA SER A 46 -8.91 -6.19 -9.54
C SER A 46 -9.82 -5.44 -10.48
N GLY A 47 -9.31 -4.38 -11.09
CA GLY A 47 -9.96 -3.64 -12.15
C GLY A 47 -8.99 -3.42 -13.31
N ALA A 48 -9.50 -2.89 -14.43
CA ALA A 48 -8.74 -2.76 -15.68
C ALA A 48 -7.37 -2.08 -15.56
N TYR A 49 -7.21 -1.17 -14.58
CA TYR A 49 -5.98 -0.39 -14.39
C TYR A 49 -5.40 -0.46 -12.97
N ASN A 50 -6.18 -0.99 -12.02
CA ASN A 50 -5.89 -0.89 -10.60
C ASN A 50 -6.15 -2.23 -9.93
N VAL A 51 -5.18 -2.66 -9.14
CA VAL A 51 -5.29 -3.79 -8.24
C VAL A 51 -5.21 -3.25 -6.82
N GLY A 52 -6.23 -3.55 -6.02
CA GLY A 52 -6.33 -3.03 -4.66
C GLY A 52 -5.92 -4.05 -3.61
N TYR A 53 -5.32 -3.59 -2.52
CA TYR A 53 -4.79 -4.43 -1.44
C TYR A 53 -5.19 -3.92 -0.06
N LEU A 54 -5.48 -4.84 0.85
CA LEU A 54 -5.52 -4.58 2.29
C LEU A 54 -4.19 -4.99 2.93
N PHE A 55 -3.75 -4.25 3.95
CA PHE A 55 -2.48 -4.54 4.64
C PHE A 55 -2.66 -4.83 6.13
N PHE A 56 -1.83 -5.75 6.62
CA PHE A 56 -1.80 -6.20 8.00
C PHE A 56 -0.38 -6.39 8.49
N THR A 57 -0.14 -6.13 9.77
CA THR A 57 1.04 -6.62 10.47
C THR A 57 0.71 -7.84 11.31
N SER A 58 1.68 -8.71 11.52
CA SER A 58 1.58 -9.81 12.49
C SER A 58 2.96 -10.16 13.05
N ASP A 59 3.00 -11.01 14.08
CA ASP A 59 4.22 -11.76 14.37
C ASP A 59 4.50 -12.82 13.28
N GLU A 60 5.68 -13.46 13.32
CA GLU A 60 6.09 -14.46 12.32
C GLU A 60 5.17 -15.69 12.23
N ARG A 61 4.41 -15.97 13.29
CA ARG A 61 3.45 -17.09 13.36
C ARG A 61 2.04 -16.66 12.95
N GLY A 62 1.84 -15.38 12.62
CA GLY A 62 0.55 -14.82 12.26
C GLY A 62 -0.34 -14.41 13.44
N GLY A 63 0.21 -14.41 14.65
CA GLY A 63 -0.44 -13.84 15.84
C GLY A 63 -0.37 -12.32 15.85
N ASN A 64 -1.09 -11.70 16.79
CA ASN A 64 -1.12 -10.24 16.98
C ASN A 64 -1.45 -9.45 15.70
N LYS A 65 -2.35 -9.98 14.87
CA LYS A 65 -2.74 -9.33 13.61
C LYS A 65 -3.29 -7.92 13.87
N ARG A 66 -2.85 -6.94 13.07
CA ARG A 66 -3.36 -5.57 13.11
C ARG A 66 -3.49 -5.03 11.70
N PRO A 67 -4.61 -4.37 11.34
CA PRO A 67 -4.71 -3.66 10.08
C PRO A 67 -3.70 -2.51 10.04
N VAL A 68 -3.20 -2.20 8.85
CA VAL A 68 -2.28 -1.09 8.61
C VAL A 68 -3.05 0.02 7.90
N ALA A 69 -2.97 1.23 8.46
CA ALA A 69 -3.48 2.43 7.84
C ALA A 69 -2.36 3.26 7.23
N PHE A 70 -2.62 3.83 6.07
CA PHE A 70 -1.70 4.66 5.31
C PHE A 70 -2.24 6.09 5.24
N PRO A 71 -1.54 7.09 5.81
CA PRO A 71 -2.01 8.47 5.84
C PRO A 71 -1.90 9.15 4.47
N TYR A 72 -2.86 9.99 4.13
CA TYR A 72 -2.75 10.93 3.01
C TYR A 72 -2.15 12.26 3.46
N ALA A 73 -1.86 13.15 2.51
CA ALA A 73 -1.35 14.48 2.78
C ALA A 73 -2.31 15.27 3.70
N PRO A 74 -1.78 16.16 4.57
CA PRO A 74 -2.62 17.06 5.35
C PRO A 74 -3.57 17.86 4.46
N GLY A 75 -4.84 17.95 4.87
CA GLY A 75 -5.88 18.64 4.09
C GLY A 75 -6.57 17.77 3.03
N SER A 76 -6.17 16.51 2.84
CA SER A 76 -6.95 15.55 2.06
C SER A 76 -8.35 15.33 2.66
N SER A 77 -9.35 15.11 1.79
CA SER A 77 -10.74 14.85 2.20
C SER A 77 -10.89 13.57 3.03
N GLN A 78 -9.99 12.61 2.83
CA GLN A 78 -9.81 11.45 3.68
C GLN A 78 -8.40 11.48 4.28
N PRO A 79 -8.25 11.33 5.61
CA PRO A 79 -6.94 11.46 6.26
C PRO A 79 -6.05 10.22 6.08
N GLN A 80 -6.63 9.05 5.83
CA GLN A 80 -5.92 7.79 5.68
C GLN A 80 -6.77 6.74 4.96
N THR A 81 -6.13 5.69 4.46
CA THR A 81 -6.78 4.51 3.86
C THR A 81 -6.27 3.21 4.48
N LEU A 82 -7.12 2.17 4.49
CA LEU A 82 -6.70 0.77 4.73
C LEU A 82 -6.43 0.02 3.41
N PHE A 83 -6.81 0.63 2.30
CA PHE A 83 -6.83 0.05 0.97
C PHE A 83 -5.86 0.77 0.06
N VAL A 84 -4.85 0.08 -0.42
CA VAL A 84 -3.77 0.66 -1.25
C VAL A 84 -3.85 0.09 -2.66
N THR A 85 -3.68 0.96 -3.65
CA THR A 85 -3.81 0.62 -5.07
C THR A 85 -2.46 0.46 -5.72
N ASN A 86 -2.27 -0.60 -6.51
CA ASN A 86 -1.02 -0.90 -7.20
C ASN A 86 0.23 -0.75 -6.29
N PRO A 87 0.24 -1.39 -5.11
CA PRO A 87 1.34 -1.24 -4.18
C PRO A 87 2.62 -1.90 -4.70
N ASP A 88 3.76 -1.29 -4.37
CA ASP A 88 5.08 -1.91 -4.49
C ASP A 88 5.90 -1.64 -3.23
N PHE A 89 6.49 -2.69 -2.66
CA PHE A 89 7.22 -2.62 -1.38
C PHE A 89 8.72 -2.83 -1.58
N ASP A 90 9.50 -1.84 -1.17
CA ASP A 90 10.96 -1.90 -1.12
C ASP A 90 11.42 -2.30 0.30
N ALA A 91 12.03 -3.48 0.40
CA ALA A 91 12.51 -4.02 1.66
C ALA A 91 13.82 -3.39 2.15
N ASP A 92 14.61 -2.77 1.27
CA ASP A 92 15.88 -2.14 1.64
C ASP A 92 15.63 -0.80 2.34
N THR A 93 14.60 -0.08 1.91
CA THR A 93 14.22 1.23 2.49
C THR A 93 13.01 1.15 3.43
N LEU A 94 12.36 -0.01 3.52
CA LEU A 94 11.08 -0.22 4.22
C LEU A 94 9.99 0.77 3.76
N THR A 95 9.91 0.97 2.45
CA THR A 95 8.99 1.91 1.81
C THR A 95 7.92 1.15 1.04
N LEU A 96 6.65 1.56 1.20
CA LEU A 96 5.55 1.14 0.35
C LEU A 96 5.20 2.29 -0.59
N SER A 97 5.19 2.04 -1.90
CA SER A 97 4.68 2.99 -2.90
C SER A 97 3.31 2.56 -3.42
N SER A 98 2.57 3.51 -4.00
CA SER A 98 1.25 3.30 -4.60
C SER A 98 1.13 4.15 -5.87
N PHE A 99 0.55 3.57 -6.91
CA PHE A 99 0.20 4.31 -8.13
C PHE A 99 -1.29 4.13 -8.44
N GLU A 100 -2.09 5.09 -8.01
CA GLU A 100 -3.52 5.17 -8.27
C GLU A 100 -3.75 5.78 -9.66
N LYS A 101 -4.36 5.02 -10.57
CA LYS A 101 -4.64 5.49 -11.94
C LYS A 101 -6.12 5.77 -12.10
N ALA A 102 -6.51 6.99 -12.51
CA ALA A 102 -7.91 7.21 -12.88
C ALA A 102 -8.25 6.53 -14.21
N ARG A 103 -7.29 6.48 -15.14
CA ARG A 103 -7.36 5.74 -16.41
C ARG A 103 -6.02 5.07 -16.75
N GLY A 104 -6.04 4.13 -17.69
CA GLY A 104 -4.87 3.28 -17.98
C GLY A 104 -3.58 3.97 -18.40
N ILE A 105 -3.64 5.22 -18.87
CA ILE A 105 -2.45 5.99 -19.32
C ILE A 105 -1.70 6.61 -18.15
N GLY A 106 -2.33 6.80 -16.99
CA GLY A 106 -1.66 7.39 -15.83
C GLY A 106 -1.31 8.88 -16.01
N ASP A 107 -2.18 9.64 -16.68
CA ASP A 107 -2.08 11.10 -16.85
C ASP A 107 -2.90 11.89 -15.80
N CYS A 108 -3.58 11.17 -14.92
CA CYS A 108 -4.30 11.63 -13.75
C CYS A 108 -4.37 10.49 -12.73
N GLY A 109 -4.45 10.82 -11.45
CA GLY A 109 -4.41 9.90 -10.34
C GLY A 109 -3.54 10.40 -9.19
N ALA A 110 -2.95 9.49 -8.44
CA ALA A 110 -2.05 9.80 -7.33
C ALA A 110 -0.84 8.86 -7.29
N LEU A 111 0.32 9.43 -6.95
CA LEU A 111 1.55 8.72 -6.63
C LEU A 111 1.85 8.95 -5.17
N LEU A 112 1.93 7.88 -4.38
CA LEU A 112 2.17 7.98 -2.95
C LEU A 112 3.33 7.09 -2.53
N SER A 113 4.03 7.48 -1.47
CA SER A 113 4.98 6.61 -0.80
C SER A 113 4.96 6.83 0.70
N TRP A 114 5.11 5.73 1.44
CA TRP A 114 5.16 5.72 2.90
C TRP A 114 6.38 4.94 3.38
N ALA A 115 7.09 5.48 4.37
CA ALA A 115 8.17 4.78 5.04
C ALA A 115 7.71 4.20 6.38
N TRP A 116 8.19 3.00 6.71
CA TRP A 116 7.98 2.41 8.03
C TRP A 116 8.83 3.10 9.09
N THR A 117 8.20 3.56 10.17
CA THR A 117 8.86 4.28 11.26
C THR A 117 9.29 3.39 12.44
N GLY A 118 9.26 2.07 12.29
CA GLY A 118 9.36 1.14 13.41
C GLY A 118 8.02 0.84 14.12
N GLN A 119 6.99 1.65 13.88
CA GLN A 119 5.68 1.54 14.53
C GLN A 119 4.49 1.65 13.58
N ARG A 120 4.59 2.51 12.56
CA ARG A 120 3.54 2.76 11.56
C ARG A 120 4.18 3.16 10.23
N PHE A 121 3.37 3.18 9.18
CA PHE A 121 3.74 3.85 7.94
C PHE A 121 3.47 5.35 8.06
N ALA A 122 4.45 6.17 7.71
CA ALA A 122 4.33 7.62 7.62
C ALA A 122 4.47 8.05 6.16
N LEU A 123 3.64 9.00 5.72
CA LEU A 123 3.70 9.54 4.36
C LEU A 123 5.04 10.24 4.15
N ILE A 124 5.67 10.00 3.01
CA ILE A 124 6.93 10.64 2.62
C ILE A 124 6.81 11.39 1.29
N SER A 125 5.88 10.99 0.42
CA SER A 125 5.54 11.75 -0.78
C SER A 125 4.09 11.52 -1.21
N GLN A 126 3.44 12.57 -1.72
CA GLN A 126 2.19 12.47 -2.44
C GLN A 126 2.16 13.50 -3.57
N ASP A 127 2.11 13.00 -4.81
CA ASP A 127 1.89 13.80 -6.01
C ASP A 127 0.53 13.42 -6.60
N GLN A 128 -0.28 14.38 -7.03
CA GLN A 128 -1.66 14.12 -7.42
C GLN A 128 -2.16 15.03 -8.54
N MET A 129 -2.83 14.44 -9.53
CA MET A 129 -3.46 15.13 -10.64
C MET A 129 -4.90 14.62 -10.78
N SER A 130 -5.91 15.45 -10.50
CA SER A 130 -7.30 15.02 -10.58
C SER A 130 -7.83 14.93 -12.02
N GLU A 131 -7.30 15.74 -12.92
CA GLU A 131 -7.83 15.92 -14.28
C GLU A 131 -6.97 15.23 -15.33
N CYS A 132 -7.61 14.44 -16.19
CA CYS A 132 -6.96 13.60 -17.19
C CYS A 132 -6.74 14.36 -18.51
N ASN A 133 -5.75 15.25 -18.53
CA ASN A 133 -5.45 16.12 -19.68
C ASN A 133 -4.15 15.75 -20.42
N GLY A 134 -3.70 14.49 -20.30
CA GLY A 134 -2.46 14.04 -20.95
C GLY A 134 -1.18 14.58 -20.30
N VAL A 135 -1.25 15.01 -19.03
CA VAL A 135 -0.10 15.51 -18.28
C VAL A 135 0.66 14.34 -17.65
N GLY A 136 1.93 14.19 -18.02
CA GLY A 136 2.82 13.17 -17.46
C GLY A 136 3.03 13.32 -15.96
N THR A 137 3.35 12.22 -15.28
CA THR A 137 3.52 12.16 -13.82
C THR A 137 4.63 13.07 -13.31
N GLU A 138 5.64 13.36 -14.14
CA GLU A 138 6.72 14.31 -13.88
C GLU A 138 6.24 15.77 -13.69
N HIS A 139 5.01 16.06 -14.09
CA HIS A 139 4.39 17.38 -14.00
C HIS A 139 3.25 17.45 -12.98
N TRP A 140 3.00 16.38 -12.23
CA TRP A 140 1.95 16.38 -11.23
C TRP A 140 2.30 17.28 -10.04
N PRO A 141 1.34 18.08 -9.53
CA PRO A 141 1.54 18.84 -8.30
C PRO A 141 1.94 17.94 -7.14
N SER A 142 2.98 18.36 -6.43
CA SER A 142 3.37 17.74 -5.17
C SER A 142 2.55 18.33 -4.03
N LEU A 143 1.78 17.48 -3.35
CA LEU A 143 0.98 17.85 -2.19
C LEU A 143 1.74 17.64 -0.88
N TYR A 144 2.74 16.73 -0.89
CA TYR A 144 3.52 16.42 0.30
C TYR A 144 4.91 15.89 -0.05
N ARG A 145 5.91 16.32 0.73
CA ARG A 145 7.24 15.71 0.80
C ARG A 145 7.75 15.69 2.24
N ALA A 146 8.36 14.58 2.63
CA ALA A 146 9.17 14.45 3.84
C ALA A 146 10.37 13.55 3.58
N THR A 147 11.42 13.71 4.38
CA THR A 147 12.57 12.79 4.37
C THR A 147 12.45 11.86 5.58
N PRO A 148 12.40 10.53 5.38
CA PRO A 148 12.44 9.60 6.50
C PRO A 148 13.77 9.72 7.24
N ASP A 149 13.73 9.82 8.56
CA ASP A 149 14.95 9.75 9.38
C ASP A 149 15.46 8.31 9.39
N GLN A 150 16.58 8.09 8.69
CA GLN A 150 17.22 6.79 8.51
C GLN A 150 17.76 6.20 9.83
N ALA A 151 17.84 6.99 10.91
CA ALA A 151 18.34 6.55 12.21
C ALA A 151 17.35 5.64 12.98
N VAL A 152 16.06 5.65 12.62
CA VAL A 152 15.01 4.91 13.35
C VAL A 152 14.78 3.49 12.79
N SER A 153 15.38 3.18 11.64
CA SER A 153 15.18 1.90 10.92
C SER A 153 16.24 0.83 11.20
N ARG A 154 17.17 1.06 12.14
CA ARG A 154 18.21 0.10 12.56
C ARG A 154 17.98 -0.44 13.96
#